data_AF-A0A7J8MEH0-F1
#
_entry.id   AF-A0A7J8MEH0-F1
#
_cell.length_a   1.000
_cell.length_b   1.000
_cell.length_c   1.000
_cell.angle_alpha   90.00
_cell.angle_beta   90.00
_cell.angle_gamma   90.00
#
_symmetry.space_group_name_H-M   'P 1'
#
loop_
_entity.id
_entity.type
_entity.pdbx_description
1 polymer ?
#
loop_
_entity_poly.entity_id
_entity_poly.type
_entity_poly.pdbx_seq_one_letter_code
_entity_poly.pdbx_strand_id
1 'polypeptide(L)' 'MASGWGINGNKGRCYDFWVDFSECMSRCREPKDCGLLREDYLECLHHSKE' A
#
# COMPACT_ATOMS: atom_id res chain seq x y z
N MET A 1 -2.38 -5.22 11.53
CA MET A 1 -0.98 -5.37 11.10
C MET A 1 -0.86 -4.83 9.70
N ALA A 2 -0.06 -3.77 9.51
CA ALA A 2 0.17 -3.10 8.22
C ALA A 2 1.27 -3.78 7.37
N SER A 3 1.66 -5.00 7.74
CA SER A 3 2.75 -5.76 7.11
C SER A 3 2.32 -6.55 5.86
N GLY A 4 1.11 -6.33 5.34
CA GLY A 4 0.68 -6.92 4.06
C GLY A 4 0.46 -8.45 4.05
N TRP A 5 0.86 -9.16 5.10
CA TRP A 5 0.63 -10.60 5.27
C TRP A 5 -0.53 -10.83 6.24
N GLY A 6 -1.57 -11.52 5.76
CA GLY A 6 -2.69 -11.93 6.59
C GLY A 6 -2.25 -12.97 7.64
N ILE A 7 -3.02 -13.09 8.73
CA ILE A 7 -2.78 -14.04 9.83
C ILE A 7 -2.68 -15.50 9.33
N ASN A 8 -3.31 -15.79 8.19
CA ASN A 8 -3.31 -17.10 7.54
C ASN A 8 -2.15 -17.33 6.56
N GLY A 9 -1.16 -16.43 6.48
CA GLY A 9 -0.06 -16.52 5.50
C GLY A 9 -0.48 -16.20 4.06
N ASN A 10 -1.75 -15.86 3.83
CA ASN A 10 -2.23 -15.39 2.54
C ASN A 10 -1.88 -13.91 2.36
N LYS A 11 -1.62 -13.57 1.09
CA LYS A 11 -1.48 -12.20 0.61
C LYS A 11 -2.65 -11.35 1.14
N GLY A 12 -2.34 -10.32 1.93
CA GLY A 12 -3.36 -9.43 2.48
C GLY A 12 -4.13 -8.72 1.35
N ARG A 13 -5.40 -8.38 1.57
CA ARG A 13 -6.25 -7.73 0.55
C ARG A 13 -5.58 -6.54 -0.15
N CYS A 14 -4.83 -5.74 0.61
CA CYS A 14 -4.18 -4.52 0.12
C CYS A 14 -2.70 -4.70 -0.21
N TYR A 15 -2.22 -5.94 -0.32
CA TYR A 15 -0.82 -6.22 -0.60
C TYR A 15 -0.41 -5.75 -2.00
N ASP A 16 -1.30 -5.84 -3.00
CA ASP A 16 -1.01 -5.32 -4.35
C ASP A 16 -0.70 -3.82 -4.32
N PHE A 17 -1.55 -3.02 -3.68
CA PHE A 17 -1.30 -1.58 -3.52
C PHE A 17 0.00 -1.28 -2.76
N TRP A 18 0.32 -2.09 -1.75
CA TRP A 18 1.58 -1.96 -1.03
C TRP A 18 2.80 -2.29 -1.91
N VAL A 19 2.72 -3.32 -2.76
CA VAL A 19 3.80 -3.66 -3.72
C VAL A 19 4.02 -2.51 -4.69
N ASP A 20 2.95 -1.94 -5.25
CA ASP A 20 3.05 -0.80 -6.17
C ASP A 20 3.64 0.44 -5.50
N PHE A 21 3.18 0.76 -4.28
CA PHE A 21 3.75 1.83 -3.47
C PHE A 21 5.23 1.60 -3.17
N SER A 22 5.61 0.37 -2.78
CA SER A 22 6.99 0.00 -2.47
C SER A 22 7.89 0.05 -3.71
N GLU A 23 7.41 -0.38 -4.87
CA GLU A 23 8.14 -0.30 -6.13
C GLU A 23 8.33 1.17 -6.54
N CYS A 24 7.29 1.98 -6.44
CA CYS A 24 7.37 3.41 -6.71
C CYS A 24 8.38 4.08 -5.77
N MET A 25 8.30 3.83 -4.46
CA MET A 25 9.23 4.38 -3.45
C MET A 25 10.69 3.95 -3.67
N SER A 26 10.90 2.79 -4.29
CA SER A 26 12.25 2.30 -4.62
C SER A 26 12.84 2.98 -5.86
N ARG A 27 12.00 3.56 -6.73
CA ARG A 27 12.42 4.20 -7.99
C ARG A 27 12.33 5.73 -7.95
N CYS A 28 11.47 6.30 -7.12
CA CYS A 28 11.29 7.74 -7.04
C CYS A 28 12.43 8.42 -6.26
N ARG A 29 12.67 9.69 -6.57
CA ARG A 29 13.60 10.55 -5.80
C ARG A 29 12.90 11.25 -4.65
N GLU A 30 11.65 11.64 -4.85
CA GLU A 30 10.85 12.30 -3.84
C GLU A 30 9.67 11.41 -3.41
N PRO A 31 9.43 11.26 -2.10
CA PRO A 31 8.30 10.47 -1.60
C PRO A 31 6.93 11.04 -2.01
N LYS A 32 6.91 12.29 -2.48
CA LYS A 32 5.71 12.98 -2.99
C LYS A 32 5.22 12.36 -4.30
N ASP A 33 6.14 11.87 -5.15
CA ASP A 33 5.80 11.24 -6.43
C ASP A 33 4.94 9.98 -6.25
N CYS A 34 5.13 9.28 -5.12
CA CYS A 34 4.36 8.08 -4.76
C CYS A 34 3.22 8.37 -3.77
N GLY A 35 2.86 9.65 -3.59
CA GLY A 35 1.81 10.07 -2.67
C GLY A 35 0.45 9.46 -3.00
N LEU A 36 0.10 9.37 -4.29
CA LEU A 36 -1.15 8.77 -4.77
C LEU A 36 -1.25 7.29 -4.38
N LEU A 37 -0.19 6.51 -4.63
CA LEU A 37 -0.16 5.07 -4.29
C LEU A 37 -0.24 4.83 -2.78
N ARG A 38 0.33 5.75 -1.99
CA ARG A 38 0.17 5.73 -0.53
C ARG A 38 -1.28 5.98 -0.14
N GLU A 39 -1.98 6.92 -0.78
CA GLU A 39 -3.39 7.19 -0.52
C GLU A 39 -4.27 6.00 -0.89
N ASP A 40 -4.02 5.35 -2.04
CA ASP A 40 -4.70 4.10 -2.44
C ASP A 40 -4.46 2.96 -1.44
N TYR A 41 -3.22 2.76 -0.99
CA TYR A 41 -2.91 1.76 0.03
C TYR A 41 -3.62 2.02 1.35
N LEU A 42 -3.65 3.28 1.80
CA LEU A 42 -4.34 3.69 3.03
C LEU A 42 -5.86 3.62 2.89
N GLU A 43 -6.42 3.94 1.72
CA GLU A 43 -7.85 3.80 1.44
C GLU A 43 -8.26 2.33 1.55
N CYS A 44 -7.56 1.42 0.87
CA CYS A 44 -7.82 -0.01 0.96
C CYS A 44 -7.71 -0.56 2.40
N LEU A 45 -6.78 -0.03 3.20
CA LEU A 45 -6.59 -0.45 4.60
C LEU A 45 -7.69 0.05 5.53
N HIS A 46 -8.10 1.31 5.37
CA HIS A 46 -8.95 2.00 6.34
C HIS A 46 -10.40 2.12 5.89
N HIS A 47 -10.71 1.82 4.62
CA HIS A 47 -12.04 2.01 4.03
C HIS A 47 -12.63 3.39 4.36
N SER A 48 -11.78 4.43 4.39
CA SER A 48 -12.15 5.75 4.90
C SER A 48 -13.18 6.49 4.01
N LYS A 49 -13.54 5.93 2.86
CA LYS A 49 -14.46 6.51 1.87
C LYS A 49 -15.86 5.90 1.86
N GLU A 50 -16.30 5.26 2.96
CA GLU A 50 -17.73 4.97 3.18
C GLU A 50 -18.55 6.23 3.50
#